data_AF-A0A1F6PGH7-F1
#
_entry.id   AF-A0A1F6PGH7-F1
#
_cell.length_a   1.000
_cell.length_b   1.000
_cell.length_c   1.000
_cell.angle_alpha   90.00
_cell.angle_beta   90.00
_cell.angle_gamma   90.00
#
_symmetry.space_group_name_H-M   'P 1'
#
loop_
_entity.id
_entity.type
_entity.pdbx_description
1 polymer ?
#
loop_
_entity_poly.entity_id
_entity_poly.type
_entity_poly.pdbx_seq_one_letter_code
_entity_poly.pdbx_strand_id
1 'polypeptide(L)'
;MKKFFSLLCLIVLSAMSQAYSDDIALFTNTIGAHPAALGGAYTAEYASIYSQFYNPASSAFAPRTMIGSTLFTIYEVDVKEFSIVYPAPWGVLSAAIVYGGLGGIPYTELQDNRPAITGKNFTYGATKVLLGWSNIASKFSTSIPDGDNLSVGIQLEYLSETLEKANGNALLCNLGGFYVVNDNLFAGVSLRNLLGAQEKWGSGASAVEMLDSSLRFGIKYIIISECAELNVDYALIAKGSLSAGISYALVPGLFIMAGMNEGKLNGGVRLAWNGAYFDYSYSAAKHELLSSTSRFSLGFEFGRSPLLKEKENQLSEDTIISMIRTYDTISAADRKIELIDKVARTKHPRVKSFLLSLVKDENMQVRKSIITGLVLSFPTEAEVTLVDCLFDQEKDLKIMAAFYLGEVGKSSSLKVLHQLLPFEGDIDVMKAINDAISKLEAKM
;
A
#
# COMPACT_ATOMS: atom_id res chain seq x y z
N MET A 1 -19.15 -19.26 -7.45
CA MET A 1 -17.82 -19.01 -6.86
C MET A 1 -17.82 -17.98 -5.71
N LYS A 2 -18.56 -16.85 -5.78
CA LYS A 2 -18.61 -15.85 -4.68
C LYS A 2 -19.15 -16.35 -3.33
N LYS A 3 -20.03 -17.37 -3.30
CA LYS A 3 -20.62 -17.92 -2.07
C LYS A 3 -19.73 -18.96 -1.35
N PHE A 4 -18.70 -19.49 -2.01
CA PHE A 4 -17.82 -20.51 -1.43
C PHE A 4 -16.68 -19.87 -0.62
N PHE A 5 -16.25 -18.66 -1.01
CA PHE A 5 -15.23 -17.89 -0.30
C PHE A 5 -15.75 -17.34 1.05
N SER A 6 -17.04 -16.95 1.11
CA SER A 6 -17.67 -16.47 2.34
C SER A 6 -17.81 -17.54 3.42
N LEU A 7 -17.97 -18.82 3.02
CA LEU A 7 -18.12 -19.94 3.95
C LEU A 7 -16.76 -20.41 4.53
N LEU A 8 -15.68 -20.26 3.76
CA LEU A 8 -14.32 -20.60 4.21
C LEU A 8 -13.81 -19.63 5.30
N CYS A 9 -14.14 -18.34 5.20
CA CYS A 9 -13.81 -17.34 6.24
C CYS A 9 -14.54 -17.62 7.57
N LEU A 10 -15.77 -18.13 7.53
CA LEU A 10 -16.58 -18.43 8.71
C LEU A 10 -16.14 -19.70 9.47
N ILE A 11 -15.51 -20.66 8.79
CA ILE A 11 -15.04 -21.91 9.41
C ILE A 11 -13.67 -21.72 10.10
N VAL A 12 -12.87 -20.72 9.69
CA VAL A 12 -11.62 -20.34 10.40
C VAL A 12 -11.92 -19.55 11.68
N LEU A 13 -13.06 -18.83 11.72
CA LEU A 13 -13.48 -17.98 12.85
C LEU A 13 -13.92 -18.76 14.11
N SER A 14 -14.30 -20.04 14.00
CA SER A 14 -14.81 -20.83 15.14
C SER A 14 -13.74 -21.69 15.85
N ALA A 15 -12.48 -21.65 15.41
CA ALA A 15 -11.40 -22.48 15.98
C ALA A 15 -10.48 -21.72 16.97
N MET A 16 -10.69 -20.42 17.19
CA MET A 16 -9.80 -19.58 18.00
C MET A 16 -10.45 -19.17 19.33
N SER A 17 -10.61 -20.11 20.25
CA SER A 17 -10.80 -19.77 21.66
C SER A 17 -10.02 -20.76 22.52
N GLN A 18 -8.70 -20.56 22.58
CA GLN A 18 -7.92 -21.03 23.72
C GLN A 18 -7.61 -19.81 24.58
N ALA A 19 -7.65 -20.00 25.90
CA ALA A 19 -7.21 -18.97 26.83
C ALA A 19 -5.69 -18.87 26.69
N TYR A 20 -5.22 -17.75 26.14
CA TYR A 20 -3.81 -17.40 26.06
C TYR A 20 -3.39 -16.76 27.38
N SER A 21 -2.13 -16.92 27.79
CA SER A 21 -1.62 -16.14 28.90
C SER A 21 -1.57 -14.67 28.48
N ASP A 22 -2.08 -13.77 29.31
CA ASP A 22 -1.89 -12.31 29.21
C ASP A 22 -0.40 -11.96 29.52
N ASP A 23 0.55 -12.80 29.08
CA ASP A 23 1.92 -12.75 29.54
C ASP A 23 2.66 -11.55 28.96
N ILE A 24 3.55 -11.07 29.81
CA ILE A 24 4.32 -9.84 29.79
C ILE A 24 5.42 -9.97 28.72
N ALA A 25 5.05 -10.33 27.50
CA ALA A 25 5.99 -10.53 26.40
C ALA A 25 6.49 -9.17 25.92
N LEU A 26 7.80 -9.01 25.89
CA LEU A 26 8.47 -7.79 25.44
C LEU A 26 7.92 -7.30 24.07
N PHE A 27 7.62 -8.25 23.19
CA PHE A 27 7.27 -7.99 21.79
C PHE A 27 5.78 -7.83 21.49
N THR A 28 4.88 -8.01 22.48
CA THR A 28 3.46 -7.66 22.35
C THR A 28 3.23 -6.16 22.57
N ASN A 29 4.23 -5.46 23.13
CA ASN A 29 4.20 -4.02 23.33
C ASN A 29 4.27 -3.24 22.01
N THR A 30 3.66 -2.05 22.03
CA THR A 30 3.66 -1.10 20.91
C THR A 30 5.09 -0.64 20.59
N ILE A 31 5.50 -0.82 19.33
CA ILE A 31 6.80 -0.42 18.80
C ILE A 31 6.66 0.93 18.07
N GLY A 32 7.61 1.82 18.29
CA GLY A 32 7.58 3.18 17.75
C GLY A 32 6.89 4.16 18.70
N ALA A 33 7.47 5.36 18.84
CA ALA A 33 6.90 6.40 19.68
C ALA A 33 5.58 6.93 19.10
N HIS A 34 5.50 7.14 17.78
CA HIS A 34 4.30 7.65 17.12
C HIS A 34 3.09 6.69 17.19
N PRO A 35 3.20 5.39 16.84
CA PRO A 35 2.12 4.44 17.09
C PRO A 35 1.70 4.39 18.56
N ALA A 36 2.65 4.44 19.50
CA ALA A 36 2.34 4.47 20.93
C ALA A 36 1.57 5.71 21.38
N ALA A 37 1.89 6.90 20.84
CA ALA A 37 1.15 8.12 21.11
C ALA A 37 -0.31 8.03 20.65
N LEU A 38 -0.56 7.30 19.56
CA LEU A 38 -1.89 7.02 19.00
C LEU A 38 -2.59 5.81 19.65
N GLY A 39 -2.10 5.34 20.81
CA GLY A 39 -2.67 4.17 21.50
C GLY A 39 -2.49 2.86 20.73
N GLY A 40 -1.60 2.79 19.74
CA GLY A 40 -1.41 1.62 18.90
C GLY A 40 -2.47 1.42 17.82
N ALA A 41 -3.36 2.40 17.60
CA ALA A 41 -4.30 2.40 16.48
C ALA A 41 -3.54 2.76 15.19
N TYR A 42 -3.09 1.73 14.47
CA TYR A 42 -2.13 1.88 13.37
C TYR A 42 -2.36 0.89 12.22
N THR A 43 -3.40 0.05 12.29
CA THR A 43 -3.70 -0.98 11.29
C THR A 43 -4.11 -0.36 9.95
N ALA A 44 -4.75 0.81 9.98
CA ALA A 44 -5.12 1.60 8.80
C ALA A 44 -4.25 2.84 8.61
N GLU A 45 -3.09 2.92 9.26
CA GLU A 45 -2.18 4.03 9.03
C GLU A 45 -1.58 3.95 7.62
N TYR A 46 -1.58 5.09 6.94
CA TYR A 46 -1.09 5.21 5.56
C TYR A 46 0.44 5.22 5.56
N ALA A 47 1.04 4.11 5.14
CA ALA A 47 2.46 3.91 4.85
C ALA A 47 3.45 4.62 5.78
N SER A 48 3.87 3.91 6.82
CA SER A 48 4.85 4.37 7.82
C SER A 48 5.98 3.36 7.96
N ILE A 49 7.11 3.78 8.53
CA ILE A 49 8.19 2.84 8.86
C ILE A 49 7.72 1.73 9.82
N TYR A 50 6.72 2.04 10.64
CA TYR A 50 6.16 1.09 11.61
C TYR A 50 5.10 0.19 10.99
N SER A 51 4.64 0.43 9.74
CA SER A 51 3.60 -0.37 9.09
C SER A 51 3.88 -1.87 9.18
N GLN A 52 5.14 -2.28 9.07
CA GLN A 52 5.53 -3.68 9.22
C GLN A 52 5.12 -4.29 10.57
N PHE A 53 5.09 -3.55 11.68
CA PHE A 53 4.68 -4.08 12.98
C PHE A 53 3.16 -4.13 13.17
N TYR A 54 2.37 -3.49 12.29
CA TYR A 54 0.93 -3.32 12.45
C TYR A 54 0.11 -3.90 11.32
N ASN A 55 0.42 -3.51 10.09
CA ASN A 55 -0.19 -4.01 8.88
C ASN A 55 0.84 -3.91 7.73
N PRO A 56 1.48 -5.02 7.32
CA PRO A 56 2.51 -4.99 6.29
C PRO A 56 1.97 -4.51 4.93
N ALA A 57 0.66 -4.59 4.67
CA ALA A 57 0.09 -4.15 3.40
C ALA A 57 0.19 -2.65 3.18
N SER A 58 0.07 -1.83 4.25
CA SER A 58 0.05 -0.37 4.06
C SER A 58 1.40 0.17 3.57
N SER A 59 2.50 -0.56 3.78
CA SER A 59 3.81 -0.27 3.22
C SER A 59 3.82 -0.22 1.68
N ALA A 60 2.88 -0.86 0.98
CA ALA A 60 2.80 -0.83 -0.48
C ALA A 60 2.64 0.59 -1.04
N PHE A 61 2.10 1.50 -0.21
CA PHE A 61 1.90 2.91 -0.52
C PHE A 61 3.03 3.82 -0.04
N ALA A 62 4.16 3.26 0.43
CA ALA A 62 5.30 4.04 0.89
C ALA A 62 5.81 4.99 -0.21
N PRO A 63 5.81 6.32 0.02
CA PRO A 63 6.19 7.29 -0.99
C PRO A 63 7.70 7.43 -1.15
N ARG A 64 8.47 6.98 -0.15
CA ARG A 64 9.91 7.13 -0.04
C ARG A 64 10.52 5.93 0.65
N THR A 65 11.84 5.78 0.52
CA THR A 65 12.60 4.91 1.41
C THR A 65 12.60 5.55 2.80
N MET A 66 12.32 4.75 3.83
CA MET A 66 12.26 5.19 5.21
C MET A 66 13.23 4.34 6.04
N ILE A 67 14.03 4.98 6.87
CA ILE A 67 14.85 4.33 7.90
C ILE A 67 14.56 4.96 9.25
N GLY A 68 14.71 4.21 10.33
CA GLY A 68 14.39 4.72 11.64
C GLY A 68 14.75 3.76 12.75
N SER A 69 14.67 4.29 13.96
CA SER A 69 15.02 3.57 15.17
C SER A 69 14.20 4.08 16.35
N THR A 70 13.88 3.18 17.27
CA THR A 70 13.16 3.48 18.51
C THR A 70 13.94 2.97 19.72
N LEU A 71 13.97 3.76 20.79
CA LEU A 71 14.50 3.39 22.10
C LEU A 71 13.43 3.60 23.18
N PHE A 72 13.28 2.62 24.06
CA PHE A 72 12.46 2.73 25.27
C PHE A 72 12.84 1.67 26.30
N THR A 73 12.44 1.89 27.55
CA THR A 73 12.62 0.92 28.63
C THR A 73 11.24 0.47 29.12
N ILE A 74 11.05 -0.85 29.24
CA ILE A 74 9.83 -1.44 29.77
C ILE A 74 10.20 -2.60 30.69
N TYR A 75 9.62 -2.67 31.88
CA TYR A 75 9.95 -3.70 32.89
C TYR A 75 11.46 -3.79 33.15
N GLU A 76 12.13 -2.64 33.21
CA GLU A 76 13.59 -2.52 33.36
C GLU A 76 14.41 -3.08 32.18
N VAL A 77 13.77 -3.61 31.15
CA VAL A 77 14.41 -4.06 29.91
C VAL A 77 14.56 -2.90 28.94
N ASP A 78 15.79 -2.63 28.52
CA ASP A 78 16.07 -1.65 27.47
C ASP A 78 15.77 -2.26 26.10
N VAL A 79 14.85 -1.64 25.36
CA VAL A 79 14.43 -2.06 24.03
C VAL A 79 14.92 -1.09 22.98
N LYS A 80 15.58 -1.64 21.97
CA LYS A 80 16.12 -0.95 20.81
C LYS A 80 15.53 -1.55 19.56
N GLU A 81 15.11 -0.71 18.64
CA GLU A 81 14.54 -1.13 17.38
C GLU A 81 15.21 -0.35 16.24
N PHE A 82 15.43 -1.02 15.11
CA PHE A 82 15.83 -0.41 13.86
C PHE A 82 15.02 -1.00 12.72
N SER A 83 14.57 -0.15 11.81
CA SER A 83 13.73 -0.52 10.68
C SER A 83 14.12 0.18 9.39
N ILE A 84 13.79 -0.48 8.29
CA ILE A 84 13.86 0.07 6.94
C ILE A 84 12.62 -0.34 6.14
N VAL A 85 12.08 0.59 5.35
CA VAL A 85 11.08 0.35 4.31
C VAL A 85 11.65 0.84 3.00
N TYR A 86 11.74 -0.04 2.01
CA TYR A 86 12.36 0.22 0.72
C TYR A 86 11.39 -0.06 -0.43
N PRO A 87 10.83 1.00 -1.05
CA PRO A 87 10.00 0.86 -2.24
C PRO A 87 10.83 0.55 -3.48
N ALA A 88 10.53 -0.56 -4.15
CA ALA A 88 11.16 -1.01 -5.39
C ALA A 88 10.11 -1.15 -6.51
N PRO A 89 10.51 -1.26 -7.79
CA PRO A 89 9.57 -1.38 -8.91
C PRO A 89 8.65 -2.63 -8.83
N TRP A 90 9.08 -3.65 -8.10
CA TRP A 90 8.40 -4.94 -7.96
C TRP A 90 7.61 -5.08 -6.64
N GLY A 91 7.53 -4.02 -5.84
CA GLY A 91 6.86 -3.99 -4.55
C GLY A 91 7.69 -3.29 -3.49
N VAL A 92 7.23 -3.33 -2.25
CA VAL A 92 7.91 -2.69 -1.12
C VAL A 92 8.46 -3.75 -0.20
N LEU A 93 9.77 -3.70 0.06
CA LEU A 93 10.41 -4.49 1.11
C LEU A 93 10.39 -3.72 2.42
N SER A 94 10.22 -4.45 3.52
CA SER A 94 10.40 -3.93 4.86
C SER A 94 11.25 -4.91 5.67
N ALA A 95 12.10 -4.38 6.53
CA ALA A 95 12.87 -5.17 7.47
C ALA A 95 12.98 -4.43 8.80
N ALA A 96 13.05 -5.19 9.89
CA ALA A 96 13.29 -4.65 11.21
C ALA A 96 14.03 -5.63 12.11
N ILE A 97 14.77 -5.07 13.05
CA ILE A 97 15.35 -5.80 14.18
C ILE A 97 14.94 -5.10 15.47
N VAL A 98 14.40 -5.86 16.42
CA VAL A 98 14.08 -5.40 17.77
C VAL A 98 14.91 -6.23 18.73
N TYR A 99 15.65 -5.56 19.60
CA TYR A 99 16.45 -6.17 20.64
C TYR A 99 16.01 -5.63 22.01
N GLY A 100 15.75 -6.53 22.94
CA GLY A 100 15.61 -6.22 24.36
C GLY A 100 16.67 -6.94 25.17
N GLY A 101 17.23 -6.27 26.17
CA GLY A 101 18.17 -6.92 27.06
C GLY A 101 18.13 -6.32 28.47
N LEU A 102 18.33 -7.19 29.45
CA LEU A 102 18.54 -6.81 30.84
C LEU A 102 19.71 -7.62 31.38
N GLY A 103 20.75 -6.91 31.82
CA GLY A 103 21.93 -7.51 32.43
C GLY A 103 21.94 -7.32 33.94
N GLY A 104 22.76 -8.12 34.62
CA GLY A 104 23.00 -7.94 36.06
C GLY A 104 21.86 -8.42 36.95
N ILE A 105 21.01 -9.34 36.47
CA ILE A 105 19.90 -9.87 37.25
C ILE A 105 20.48 -10.78 38.35
N PRO A 106 20.28 -10.47 39.65
CA PRO A 106 20.92 -11.21 40.72
C PRO A 106 20.30 -12.59 40.89
N TYR A 107 21.13 -13.61 41.05
CA TYR A 107 20.65 -14.90 41.54
C TYR A 107 20.30 -14.80 43.02
N THR A 108 19.12 -15.29 43.37
CA THR A 108 18.67 -15.44 44.75
C THR A 108 18.62 -16.91 45.15
N GLU A 109 19.10 -17.22 46.35
CA GLU A 109 18.93 -18.53 47.00
C GLU A 109 18.18 -18.35 48.32
N LEU A 110 17.54 -19.40 48.83
CA LEU A 110 16.92 -19.35 50.15
C LEU A 110 17.99 -19.57 51.23
N GLN A 111 18.22 -18.56 52.08
CA GLN A 111 18.96 -18.67 53.33
C GLN A 111 18.00 -18.39 54.49
N ASP A 112 17.87 -19.33 55.43
CA ASP A 112 16.93 -19.24 56.57
C ASP A 112 15.48 -18.89 56.15
N ASN A 113 14.96 -19.53 55.10
CA ASN A 113 13.64 -19.26 54.50
C ASN A 113 13.46 -17.81 54.00
N ARG A 114 14.54 -17.05 53.79
CA ARG A 114 14.51 -15.73 53.18
C ARG A 114 15.35 -15.72 51.90
N PRO A 115 14.89 -15.05 50.83
CA PRO A 115 15.69 -14.89 49.63
C PRO A 115 16.94 -14.03 49.94
N ALA A 116 18.12 -14.58 49.67
CA ALA A 116 19.42 -13.92 49.81
C ALA A 116 20.13 -13.89 48.45
N ILE A 117 20.77 -12.77 48.13
CA ILE A 117 21.51 -12.59 46.87
C ILE A 117 22.83 -13.37 46.96
N THR A 118 23.11 -14.19 45.95
CA THR A 118 24.29 -15.09 45.92
C THR A 118 25.59 -14.41 45.46
N GLY A 119 25.51 -13.15 44.99
CA GLY A 119 26.63 -12.44 44.37
C GLY A 119 26.92 -12.83 42.91
N LYS A 120 26.17 -13.77 42.35
CA LYS A 120 26.18 -14.10 40.91
C LYS A 120 25.05 -13.36 40.21
N ASN A 121 25.23 -13.09 38.92
CA ASN A 121 24.21 -12.49 38.07
C ASN A 121 23.99 -13.34 36.80
N PHE A 122 22.80 -13.24 36.24
CA PHE A 122 22.46 -13.71 34.90
C PHE A 122 21.92 -12.58 34.03
N THR A 123 21.64 -12.89 32.77
CA THR A 123 21.15 -11.94 31.76
C THR A 123 19.89 -12.47 31.11
N TYR A 124 19.02 -11.54 30.72
CA TYR A 124 17.93 -11.76 29.78
C TYR A 124 18.27 -11.07 28.46
N GLY A 125 17.99 -11.74 27.34
CA GLY A 125 18.16 -11.18 26.01
C GLY A 125 17.10 -11.70 25.06
N ALA A 126 16.55 -10.81 24.25
CA ALA A 126 15.45 -11.13 23.35
C ALA A 126 15.66 -10.40 22.02
N THR A 127 15.54 -11.12 20.91
CA THR A 127 15.72 -10.60 19.56
C THR A 127 14.55 -11.00 18.68
N LYS A 128 13.97 -10.02 17.99
CA LYS A 128 12.96 -10.22 16.95
C LYS A 128 13.46 -9.65 15.62
N VAL A 129 13.50 -10.48 14.58
CA VAL A 129 13.83 -10.07 13.21
C VAL A 129 12.59 -10.18 12.36
N LEU A 130 12.27 -9.15 11.58
CA LEU A 130 11.10 -9.09 10.72
C LEU A 130 11.53 -8.84 9.28
N LEU A 131 10.91 -9.56 8.35
CA LEU A 131 11.05 -9.35 6.91
C LEU A 131 9.66 -9.33 6.29
N GLY A 132 9.32 -8.24 5.61
CA GLY A 132 8.02 -8.03 5.00
C GLY A 132 8.11 -7.66 3.53
N TRP A 133 7.09 -8.05 2.79
CA TRP A 133 6.87 -7.64 1.41
C TRP A 133 5.42 -7.25 1.19
N SER A 134 5.19 -6.20 0.42
CA SER A 134 3.84 -5.72 0.09
C SER A 134 3.75 -5.15 -1.31
N ASN A 135 2.57 -5.23 -1.92
CA ASN A 135 2.33 -4.66 -3.24
C ASN A 135 0.86 -4.24 -3.43
N ILE A 136 0.66 -3.36 -4.42
CA ILE A 136 -0.64 -2.90 -4.89
C ILE A 136 -1.30 -4.02 -5.71
N ALA A 137 -2.59 -4.24 -5.51
CA ALA A 137 -3.31 -5.40 -6.03
C ALA A 137 -3.36 -5.43 -7.57
N SER A 138 -3.46 -4.26 -8.22
CA SER A 138 -3.46 -4.13 -9.68
C SER A 138 -2.19 -4.67 -10.35
N LYS A 139 -1.07 -4.74 -9.62
CA LYS A 139 0.19 -5.33 -10.13
C LYS A 139 0.11 -6.85 -10.28
N PHE A 140 -0.82 -7.53 -9.60
CA PHE A 140 -1.07 -8.96 -9.79
C PHE A 140 -2.11 -9.23 -10.88
N SER A 141 -3.16 -8.41 -10.94
CA SER A 141 -4.19 -8.53 -11.95
C SER A 141 -4.92 -7.21 -12.18
N THR A 142 -4.99 -6.79 -13.44
CA THR A 142 -5.77 -5.62 -13.88
C THR A 142 -7.28 -5.86 -13.79
N SER A 143 -7.72 -7.11 -13.56
CA SER A 143 -9.14 -7.45 -13.42
C SER A 143 -9.68 -7.22 -12.01
N ILE A 144 -8.84 -6.81 -11.04
CA ILE A 144 -9.27 -6.51 -9.68
C ILE A 144 -9.86 -5.08 -9.68
N PRO A 145 -11.18 -4.93 -9.43
CA PRO A 145 -11.80 -3.61 -9.31
C PRO A 145 -11.11 -2.80 -8.21
N ASP A 146 -10.82 -1.53 -8.48
CA ASP A 146 -10.11 -0.63 -7.57
C ASP A 146 -8.75 -1.20 -7.10
N GLY A 147 -8.11 -2.02 -7.93
CA GLY A 147 -6.85 -2.69 -7.60
C GLY A 147 -5.69 -1.73 -7.30
N ASP A 148 -5.75 -0.47 -7.74
CA ASP A 148 -4.77 0.57 -7.41
C ASP A 148 -4.94 1.14 -5.99
N ASN A 149 -6.12 0.95 -5.40
CA ASN A 149 -6.44 1.38 -4.05
C ASN A 149 -6.31 0.24 -3.03
N LEU A 150 -6.25 -1.00 -3.49
CA LEU A 150 -6.06 -2.19 -2.66
C LEU A 150 -4.59 -2.61 -2.64
N SER A 151 -4.11 -3.04 -1.49
CA SER A 151 -2.81 -3.66 -1.33
C SER A 151 -2.86 -4.86 -0.40
N VAL A 152 -1.88 -5.74 -0.58
CA VAL A 152 -1.66 -6.91 0.25
C VAL A 152 -0.22 -6.94 0.73
N GLY A 153 -0.01 -7.49 1.92
CA GLY A 153 1.31 -7.64 2.51
C GLY A 153 1.46 -8.96 3.24
N ILE A 154 2.67 -9.50 3.23
CA ILE A 154 3.09 -10.66 3.99
C ILE A 154 4.34 -10.30 4.77
N GLN A 155 4.47 -10.87 5.95
CA GLN A 155 5.65 -10.71 6.79
C GLN A 155 5.98 -12.00 7.52
N LEU A 156 7.27 -12.28 7.61
CA LEU A 156 7.83 -13.33 8.44
C LEU A 156 8.57 -12.69 9.61
N GLU A 157 8.42 -13.27 10.80
CA GLU A 157 9.13 -12.84 11.99
C GLU A 157 9.84 -14.03 12.62
N TYR A 158 11.09 -13.84 13.03
CA TYR A 158 11.83 -14.80 13.85
C TYR A 158 12.09 -14.19 15.22
N LEU A 159 11.66 -14.89 16.25
CA LEU A 159 11.83 -14.56 17.65
C LEU A 159 12.85 -15.51 18.27
N SER A 160 13.76 -14.96 19.07
CA SER A 160 14.72 -15.70 19.88
C SER A 160 14.87 -15.04 21.24
N GLU A 161 14.60 -15.79 22.31
CA GLU A 161 14.78 -15.33 23.68
C GLU A 161 15.75 -16.24 24.44
N THR A 162 16.58 -15.64 25.28
CA THR A 162 17.51 -16.31 26.17
C THR A 162 17.30 -15.79 27.57
N LEU A 163 17.01 -16.71 28.49
CA LEU A 163 16.93 -16.44 29.92
C LEU A 163 17.88 -17.40 30.64
N GLU A 164 18.97 -16.88 31.16
CA GLU A 164 20.03 -17.66 31.81
C GLU A 164 20.62 -18.75 30.88
N LYS A 165 20.16 -20.00 31.01
CA LYS A 165 20.57 -21.17 30.20
C LYS A 165 19.47 -21.67 29.27
N ALA A 166 18.25 -21.16 29.42
CA ALA A 166 17.11 -21.55 28.61
C ALA A 166 17.05 -20.66 27.36
N ASN A 167 16.72 -21.28 26.23
CA ASN A 167 16.47 -20.57 24.98
C ASN A 167 15.07 -20.91 24.47
N GLY A 168 14.35 -19.88 24.02
CA GLY A 168 13.10 -19.96 23.32
C GLY A 168 13.26 -19.42 21.89
N ASN A 169 12.58 -20.03 20.92
CA ASN A 169 12.53 -19.51 19.56
C ASN A 169 11.15 -19.73 18.95
N ALA A 170 10.74 -18.81 18.07
CA ALA A 170 9.50 -18.94 17.30
C ALA A 170 9.64 -18.33 15.90
N LEU A 171 8.85 -18.85 14.95
CA LEU A 171 8.72 -18.32 13.59
C LEU A 171 7.26 -17.97 13.35
N LEU A 172 6.97 -16.69 13.08
CA LEU A 172 5.63 -16.16 12.88
C LEU A 172 5.43 -15.75 11.41
N CYS A 173 4.17 -15.78 10.97
CA CYS A 173 3.75 -15.23 9.69
C CYS A 173 2.56 -14.30 9.90
N ASN A 174 2.65 -13.08 9.36
CA ASN A 174 1.58 -12.10 9.39
C ASN A 174 1.13 -11.77 7.97
N LEU A 175 -0.16 -11.50 7.82
CA LEU A 175 -0.77 -11.03 6.58
C LEU A 175 -1.46 -9.70 6.80
N GLY A 176 -1.47 -8.87 5.76
CA GLY A 176 -2.11 -7.58 5.74
C GLY A 176 -2.97 -7.39 4.50
N GLY A 177 -4.07 -6.69 4.66
CA GLY A 177 -4.82 -6.04 3.60
C GLY A 177 -5.01 -4.56 3.93
N PHE A 178 -4.89 -3.70 2.94
CA PHE A 178 -5.08 -2.26 3.14
C PHE A 178 -5.76 -1.66 1.91
N TYR A 179 -6.75 -0.81 2.16
CA TYR A 179 -7.59 -0.22 1.12
C TYR A 179 -7.74 1.29 1.33
N VAL A 180 -7.40 2.05 0.28
CA VAL A 180 -7.64 3.49 0.18
C VAL A 180 -9.08 3.68 -0.30
N VAL A 181 -10.01 4.02 0.60
CA VAL A 181 -11.43 4.20 0.23
C VAL A 181 -11.61 5.47 -0.59
N ASN A 182 -10.98 6.56 -0.14
CA ASN A 182 -10.85 7.84 -0.82
C ASN A 182 -9.69 8.62 -0.17
N ASP A 183 -9.50 9.88 -0.57
CA ASP A 183 -8.39 10.72 -0.07
C ASP A 183 -8.44 11.00 1.43
N ASN A 184 -9.59 10.81 2.08
CA ASN A 184 -9.78 11.06 3.51
C ASN A 184 -10.01 9.80 4.34
N LEU A 185 -10.25 8.64 3.74
CA LEU A 185 -10.67 7.43 4.46
C LEU A 185 -9.88 6.21 4.02
N PHE A 186 -9.31 5.51 4.99
CA PHE A 186 -8.50 4.31 4.79
C PHE A 186 -8.99 3.19 5.69
N ALA A 187 -8.92 1.97 5.19
CA ALA A 187 -9.30 0.77 5.93
C ALA A 187 -8.16 -0.24 5.89
N GLY A 188 -7.90 -0.88 7.03
CA GLY A 188 -6.86 -1.89 7.18
C GLY A 188 -7.40 -3.15 7.84
N VAL A 189 -6.87 -4.29 7.43
CA VAL A 189 -7.04 -5.57 8.12
C VAL A 189 -5.68 -6.23 8.29
N SER A 190 -5.39 -6.77 9.46
CA SER A 190 -4.15 -7.52 9.70
C SER A 190 -4.44 -8.80 10.45
N LEU A 191 -3.87 -9.90 9.97
CA LEU A 191 -3.88 -11.19 10.65
C LEU A 191 -2.46 -11.48 11.14
N ARG A 192 -2.30 -11.62 12.45
CA ARG A 192 -1.01 -11.89 13.10
C ARG A 192 -0.88 -13.32 13.54
N ASN A 193 0.34 -13.83 13.48
CA ASN A 193 0.73 -15.19 13.86
C ASN A 193 -0.17 -16.27 13.22
N LEU A 194 -0.35 -16.21 11.89
CA LEU A 194 -1.16 -17.18 11.14
C LEU A 194 -0.71 -18.64 11.35
N LEU A 195 0.56 -18.86 11.67
CA LEU A 195 1.12 -20.20 11.89
C LEU A 195 0.75 -20.79 13.26
N GLY A 196 0.12 -20.01 14.16
CA GLY A 196 -0.09 -20.44 15.54
C GLY A 196 1.23 -20.75 16.24
N ALA A 197 2.26 -19.97 15.93
CA ALA A 197 3.60 -20.21 16.41
C ALA A 197 3.66 -20.20 17.93
N GLN A 198 4.57 -21.01 18.43
CA GLN A 198 4.71 -21.38 19.82
C GLN A 198 6.18 -21.31 20.17
N GLU A 199 6.52 -20.59 21.22
CA GLU A 199 7.88 -20.50 21.69
C GLU A 199 8.23 -21.73 22.53
N LYS A 200 9.24 -22.46 22.09
CA LYS A 200 9.68 -23.72 22.72
C LYS A 200 10.91 -23.46 23.57
N TRP A 201 10.75 -23.55 24.88
CA TRP A 201 11.83 -23.37 25.83
C TRP A 201 12.67 -24.66 26.00
N GLY A 202 13.99 -24.54 25.91
CA GLY A 202 14.92 -25.67 26.03
C GLY A 202 15.15 -26.22 27.45
N SER A 203 14.37 -25.79 28.45
CA SER A 203 14.59 -26.10 29.88
C SER A 203 14.12 -27.48 30.34
N GLY A 204 13.62 -28.33 29.44
CA GLY A 204 13.21 -29.71 29.74
C GLY A 204 11.79 -29.83 30.35
N ALA A 205 11.14 -28.73 30.71
CA ALA A 205 9.70 -28.70 30.87
C ALA A 205 9.07 -28.60 29.47
N SER A 206 8.03 -29.39 29.18
CA SER A 206 7.21 -29.27 27.95
C SER A 206 6.43 -27.94 27.88
N ALA A 207 6.90 -26.89 28.56
CA ALA A 207 6.30 -25.57 28.60
C ALA A 207 6.50 -24.90 27.25
N VAL A 208 5.38 -24.70 26.57
CA VAL A 208 5.31 -23.98 25.31
C VAL A 208 4.54 -22.71 25.59
N GLU A 209 5.14 -21.58 25.25
CA GLU A 209 4.48 -20.28 25.37
C GLU A 209 3.76 -20.00 24.05
N MET A 210 2.45 -19.83 24.11
CA MET A 210 1.66 -19.57 22.90
C MET A 210 1.77 -18.08 22.56
N LEU A 211 2.18 -17.78 21.33
CA LEU A 211 2.18 -16.40 20.84
C LEU A 211 0.79 -16.05 20.28
N ASP A 212 0.27 -14.89 20.65
CA ASP A 212 -1.09 -14.48 20.30
C ASP A 212 -1.31 -14.43 18.77
N SER A 213 -2.32 -15.17 18.32
CA SER A 213 -2.92 -14.96 17.01
C SER A 213 -4.01 -13.90 17.14
N SER A 214 -3.99 -12.89 16.27
CA SER A 214 -4.98 -11.80 16.34
C SER A 214 -5.43 -11.36 14.96
N LEU A 215 -6.73 -11.08 14.82
CA LEU A 215 -7.29 -10.40 13.65
C LEU A 215 -7.62 -8.96 14.03
N ARG A 216 -7.05 -7.99 13.33
CA ARG A 216 -7.23 -6.55 13.58
C ARG A 216 -7.92 -5.89 12.42
N PHE A 217 -8.83 -4.98 12.72
CA PHE A 217 -9.46 -4.07 11.76
C PHE A 217 -9.13 -2.64 12.17
N GLY A 218 -8.73 -1.82 11.20
CA GLY A 218 -8.44 -0.41 11.43
C GLY A 218 -9.19 0.47 10.46
N ILE A 219 -9.49 1.69 10.92
CA ILE A 219 -9.97 2.80 10.10
C ILE A 219 -9.13 4.02 10.43
N LYS A 220 -8.67 4.71 9.38
CA LYS A 220 -8.07 6.04 9.47
C LYS A 220 -8.96 7.04 8.74
N TYR A 221 -9.22 8.18 9.35
CA TYR A 221 -9.95 9.28 8.75
C TYR A 221 -9.19 10.60 8.88
N ILE A 222 -8.92 11.26 7.76
CA ILE A 222 -8.33 12.61 7.71
C ILE A 222 -9.47 13.62 7.85
N ILE A 223 -9.55 14.24 9.03
CA ILE A 223 -10.60 15.21 9.39
C ILE A 223 -10.34 16.54 8.69
N ILE A 224 -9.08 17.01 8.73
CA ILE A 224 -8.64 18.25 8.10
C ILE A 224 -7.36 17.91 7.35
N SER A 225 -7.34 18.15 6.03
CA SER A 225 -6.19 17.86 5.17
C SER A 225 -4.90 18.40 5.79
N GLU A 226 -3.89 17.55 5.92
CA GLU A 226 -2.55 17.85 6.48
C GLU A 226 -2.51 18.33 7.94
N CYS A 227 -3.68 18.51 8.59
CA CYS A 227 -3.77 19.11 9.92
C CYS A 227 -4.29 18.15 10.98
N ALA A 228 -5.25 17.27 10.67
CA ALA A 228 -5.89 16.44 11.68
C ALA A 228 -6.31 15.08 11.13
N GLU A 229 -5.95 14.02 11.85
CA GLU A 229 -6.30 12.64 11.52
C GLU A 229 -6.71 11.85 12.76
N LEU A 230 -7.67 10.95 12.56
CA LEU A 230 -8.21 10.03 13.56
C LEU A 230 -7.93 8.60 13.12
N ASN A 231 -7.44 7.77 14.04
CA ASN A 231 -7.19 6.35 13.87
C ASN A 231 -8.02 5.57 14.91
N VAL A 232 -8.67 4.49 14.47
CA VAL A 232 -9.41 3.57 15.34
C VAL A 232 -9.12 2.14 14.90
N ASP A 233 -8.67 1.31 15.84
CA ASP A 233 -8.39 -0.10 15.62
C ASP A 233 -9.20 -0.97 16.60
N TYR A 234 -9.72 -2.09 16.10
CA TYR A 234 -10.34 -3.14 16.89
C TYR A 234 -9.64 -4.48 16.63
N ALA A 235 -9.12 -5.09 17.68
CA ALA A 235 -8.47 -6.39 17.65
C ALA A 235 -9.40 -7.47 18.21
N LEU A 236 -9.66 -8.50 17.39
CA LEU A 236 -10.23 -9.78 17.83
C LEU A 236 -9.10 -10.62 18.42
N ILE A 237 -9.02 -10.58 19.75
CA ILE A 237 -8.23 -11.44 20.64
C ILE A 237 -9.18 -12.01 21.70
N ALA A 238 -8.71 -12.88 22.60
CA ALA A 238 -9.57 -13.57 23.58
C ALA A 238 -10.53 -12.66 24.36
N LYS A 239 -10.16 -11.41 24.65
CA LYS A 239 -11.00 -10.41 25.34
C LYS A 239 -11.48 -9.24 24.46
N GLY A 240 -11.10 -9.21 23.19
CA GLY A 240 -11.24 -8.03 22.33
C GLY A 240 -10.40 -6.84 22.83
N SER A 241 -9.88 -6.01 21.93
CA SER A 241 -9.13 -4.81 22.32
C SER A 241 -9.44 -3.65 21.38
N LEU A 242 -9.74 -2.49 21.95
CA LEU A 242 -10.04 -1.26 21.22
C LEU A 242 -8.91 -0.25 21.45
N SER A 243 -8.39 0.30 20.36
CA SER A 243 -7.41 1.36 20.36
C SER A 243 -7.92 2.52 19.52
N ALA A 244 -7.67 3.75 19.96
CA ALA A 244 -7.99 4.94 19.19
C ALA A 244 -6.94 6.03 19.41
N GLY A 245 -6.67 6.84 18.39
CA GLY A 245 -5.69 7.91 18.45
C GLY A 245 -6.03 9.06 17.52
N ILE A 246 -5.66 10.27 17.92
CA ILE A 246 -5.78 11.48 17.12
C ILE A 246 -4.40 12.14 17.01
N SER A 247 -4.07 12.62 15.82
CA SER A 247 -2.88 13.44 15.54
C SER A 247 -3.33 14.79 15.00
N TYR A 248 -2.69 15.85 15.47
CA TYR A 248 -2.96 17.22 15.07
C TYR A 248 -1.68 18.01 14.80
N ALA A 249 -1.54 18.57 13.60
CA ALA A 249 -0.47 19.49 13.24
C ALA A 249 -0.78 20.89 13.78
N LEU A 250 0.02 21.37 14.74
CA LEU A 250 -0.11 22.74 15.25
C LEU A 250 0.43 23.76 14.24
N VAL A 251 1.53 23.40 13.59
CA VAL A 251 2.18 24.10 12.49
C VAL A 251 2.86 23.05 11.60
N PRO A 252 3.23 23.37 10.34
CA PRO A 252 3.96 22.44 9.50
C PRO A 252 5.19 21.87 10.21
N GLY A 253 5.24 20.54 10.36
CA GLY A 253 6.34 19.84 11.02
C GLY A 253 6.23 19.68 12.54
N LEU A 254 5.23 20.24 13.23
CA LEU A 254 5.00 20.01 14.66
C LEU A 254 3.61 19.39 14.87
N PHE A 255 3.58 18.17 15.39
CA PHE A 255 2.35 17.45 15.65
C PHE A 255 2.24 17.09 17.12
N ILE A 256 1.03 17.21 17.65
CA ILE A 256 0.64 16.66 18.94
C ILE A 256 -0.26 15.46 18.71
N MET A 257 -0.12 14.44 19.55
CA MET A 257 -0.84 13.19 19.43
C MET A 257 -1.39 12.79 20.79
N ALA A 258 -2.58 12.22 20.78
CA ALA A 258 -3.20 11.61 21.95
C ALA A 258 -3.89 10.32 21.54
N GLY A 259 -3.89 9.32 22.42
CA GLY A 259 -4.50 8.04 22.11
C GLY A 259 -4.80 7.23 23.35
N MET A 260 -5.62 6.21 23.17
CA MET A 260 -6.07 5.32 24.23
C MET A 260 -6.00 3.88 23.74
N ASN A 261 -5.55 2.99 24.63
CA ASN A 261 -5.57 1.55 24.40
C ASN A 261 -6.01 0.85 25.68
N GLU A 262 -7.11 0.11 25.67
CA GLU A 262 -7.62 -0.61 26.86
C GLU A 262 -7.69 0.26 28.13
N GLY A 263 -8.13 1.52 27.98
CA GLY A 263 -8.22 2.49 29.07
C GLY A 263 -6.90 3.18 29.45
N LYS A 264 -5.76 2.78 28.88
CA LYS A 264 -4.47 3.46 29.06
C LYS A 264 -4.38 4.67 28.15
N LEU A 265 -4.21 5.85 28.74
CA LEU A 265 -3.94 7.09 28.01
C LEU A 265 -2.49 7.16 27.55
N ASN A 266 -2.32 7.67 26.33
CA ASN A 266 -1.03 7.89 25.70
C ASN A 266 -1.04 9.29 25.08
N GLY A 267 0.14 9.92 25.04
CA GLY A 267 0.33 11.20 24.40
C GLY A 267 1.72 11.27 23.78
N GLY A 268 1.88 12.16 22.80
CA GLY A 268 3.18 12.32 22.15
C GLY A 268 3.29 13.58 21.31
N VAL A 269 4.50 13.83 20.87
CA VAL A 269 4.86 14.96 20.00
C VAL A 269 5.75 14.44 18.88
N ARG A 270 5.52 14.94 17.66
CA ARG A 270 6.38 14.73 16.50
C ARG A 270 6.94 16.07 16.05
N LEU A 271 8.24 16.08 15.79
CA LEU A 271 8.94 17.12 15.06
C LEU A 271 9.41 16.54 13.72
N ALA A 272 9.03 17.14 12.60
CA ALA A 272 9.39 16.70 11.26
C ALA A 272 9.96 17.87 10.46
N TRP A 273 11.11 17.66 9.82
CA TRP A 273 11.82 18.65 9.05
C TRP A 273 12.66 17.99 7.95
N ASN A 274 12.40 18.36 6.69
CA ASN A 274 13.18 17.91 5.52
C ASN A 274 13.39 16.39 5.43
N GLY A 275 12.33 15.62 5.69
CA GLY A 275 12.36 14.15 5.68
C GLY A 275 12.93 13.51 6.95
N ALA A 276 13.59 14.27 7.82
CA ALA A 276 13.91 13.80 9.17
C ALA A 276 12.72 13.99 10.10
N TYR A 277 12.54 13.09 11.07
CA TYR A 277 11.59 13.28 12.14
C TYR A 277 12.08 12.71 13.47
N PHE A 278 11.58 13.30 14.54
CA PHE A 278 11.76 12.85 15.92
C PHE A 278 10.38 12.73 16.57
N ASP A 279 10.14 11.58 17.18
CA ASP A 279 8.91 11.29 17.90
C ASP A 279 9.23 11.02 19.37
N TYR A 280 8.45 11.64 20.25
CA TYR A 280 8.41 11.30 21.65
C TYR A 280 7.00 10.85 22.02
N SER A 281 6.89 9.80 22.82
CA SER A 281 5.61 9.43 23.43
C SER A 281 5.74 8.99 24.88
N TYR A 282 4.65 9.22 25.60
CA TYR A 282 4.44 8.82 26.97
C TYR A 282 3.18 7.96 27.05
N SER A 283 3.32 6.83 27.72
CA SER A 283 2.30 5.80 27.86
C SER A 283 2.07 5.53 29.35
N ALA A 284 0.91 5.94 29.89
CA ALA A 284 0.61 5.82 31.32
C ALA A 284 0.61 4.37 31.82
N ALA A 285 0.98 4.12 33.07
CA ALA A 285 0.84 2.80 33.68
C ALA A 285 -0.65 2.40 33.83
N LYS A 286 -0.97 1.11 33.59
CA LYS A 286 -2.31 0.55 33.81
C LYS A 286 -2.53 0.10 35.26
N HIS A 287 -1.45 -0.26 35.94
CA HIS A 287 -1.45 -0.79 37.30
C HIS A 287 -0.31 -0.16 38.10
N GLU A 288 -0.47 -0.03 39.42
CA GLU A 288 0.55 0.52 40.34
C GLU A 288 1.90 -0.22 40.30
N LEU A 289 1.92 -1.45 39.79
CA LEU A 289 3.09 -2.31 39.72
C LEU A 289 3.87 -2.15 38.41
N LEU A 290 3.30 -1.47 37.41
CA LEU A 290 3.95 -1.23 36.12
C LEU A 290 4.40 0.23 36.04
N SER A 291 5.58 0.46 35.48
CA SER A 291 6.05 1.82 35.21
C SER A 291 5.38 2.40 33.96
N SER A 292 5.29 3.73 33.93
CA SER A 292 4.93 4.41 32.68
C SER A 292 6.09 4.32 31.69
N THR A 293 5.79 4.28 30.40
CA THR A 293 6.79 4.08 29.36
C THR A 293 7.00 5.36 28.58
N SER A 294 8.25 5.78 28.45
CA SER A 294 8.66 6.85 27.53
C SER A 294 9.35 6.24 26.33
N ARG A 295 9.00 6.68 25.12
CA ARG A 295 9.61 6.20 23.88
C ARG A 295 10.18 7.36 23.09
N PHE A 296 11.33 7.11 22.47
CA PHE A 296 12.03 8.04 21.60
C PHE A 296 12.23 7.36 20.26
N SER A 297 11.78 7.99 19.18
CA SER A 297 12.06 7.51 17.83
C SER A 297 12.70 8.59 16.98
N LEU A 298 13.60 8.15 16.11
CA LEU A 298 14.22 8.97 15.08
C LEU A 298 14.01 8.28 13.74
N GLY A 299 13.69 9.06 12.70
CA GLY A 299 13.58 8.52 11.36
C GLY A 299 13.98 9.51 10.29
N PHE A 300 14.25 8.96 9.11
CA PHE A 300 14.63 9.72 7.93
C PHE A 300 14.02 9.11 6.68
N GLU A 301 13.42 9.97 5.86
CA GLU A 301 12.79 9.62 4.60
C GLU A 301 13.56 10.21 3.42
N PHE A 302 13.88 9.37 2.44
CA PHE A 302 14.66 9.78 1.28
C PHE A 302 14.32 8.98 0.03
N GLY A 303 14.80 9.45 -1.11
CA GLY A 303 14.42 8.88 -2.40
C GLY A 303 12.93 9.12 -2.72
N ARG A 304 12.45 8.47 -3.77
CA ARG A 304 11.04 8.47 -4.17
C ARG A 304 10.66 7.07 -4.63
N SER A 305 9.44 6.67 -4.31
CA SER A 305 8.89 5.39 -4.70
C SER A 305 8.70 5.33 -6.22
N PRO A 306 9.23 4.32 -6.91
CA PRO A 306 8.93 4.11 -8.33
C PRO A 306 7.47 3.70 -8.55
N LEU A 307 6.80 3.16 -7.54
CA LEU A 307 5.41 2.70 -7.62
C LEU A 307 4.40 3.86 -7.67
N LEU A 308 4.74 5.01 -7.08
CA LEU A 308 3.87 6.19 -7.07
C LEU A 308 4.14 7.17 -8.23
N LYS A 309 5.32 7.09 -8.88
CA LYS A 309 5.66 7.92 -10.06
C LYS A 309 4.69 7.72 -11.23
N GLU A 310 4.06 6.55 -11.35
CA GLU A 310 3.08 6.27 -12.41
C GLU A 310 1.76 7.04 -12.22
N LYS A 311 1.41 7.44 -10.99
CA LYS A 311 0.16 8.17 -10.67
C LYS A 311 0.33 9.69 -10.84
N GLU A 312 1.50 10.25 -10.46
CA GLU A 312 1.80 11.69 -10.60
C GLU A 312 2.07 12.15 -12.05
N ASN A 313 2.44 11.23 -12.96
CA ASN A 313 2.60 11.56 -14.39
C ASN A 313 1.27 11.66 -15.14
N GLN A 314 0.13 11.41 -14.49
CA GLN A 314 -1.19 11.69 -15.05
C GLN A 314 -1.51 13.18 -14.80
N LEU A 315 -1.61 13.95 -15.90
CA LEU A 315 -2.05 15.34 -15.86
C LEU A 315 -3.38 15.45 -15.10
N SER A 316 -3.49 16.42 -14.18
CA SER A 316 -4.75 16.67 -13.45
C SER A 316 -5.90 16.98 -14.42
N GLU A 317 -7.14 16.66 -14.03
CA GLU A 317 -8.31 16.91 -14.88
C GLU A 317 -8.41 18.39 -15.29
N ASP A 318 -8.12 19.33 -14.38
CA ASP A 318 -8.08 20.76 -14.69
C ASP A 318 -7.03 21.13 -15.73
N THR A 319 -5.86 20.47 -15.68
CA THR A 319 -4.81 20.69 -16.68
C THR A 319 -5.21 20.11 -18.03
N ILE A 320 -5.87 18.96 -18.04
CA ILE A 320 -6.41 18.36 -19.27
C ILE A 320 -7.47 19.29 -19.88
N ILE A 321 -8.39 19.82 -19.06
CA ILE A 321 -9.42 20.75 -19.50
C ILE A 321 -8.81 22.05 -20.03
N SER A 322 -7.80 22.60 -19.34
CA SER A 322 -7.14 23.83 -19.80
C SER A 322 -6.42 23.61 -21.13
N MET A 323 -5.74 22.47 -21.28
CA MET A 323 -5.11 22.06 -22.54
C MET A 323 -6.14 21.90 -23.68
N ILE A 324 -7.26 21.23 -23.43
CA ILE A 324 -8.36 21.11 -24.41
C ILE A 324 -8.87 22.49 -24.84
N ARG A 325 -9.10 23.41 -23.88
CA ARG A 325 -9.56 24.77 -24.16
C ARG A 325 -8.57 25.60 -24.98
N THR A 326 -7.27 25.31 -24.87
CA THR A 326 -6.26 26.01 -25.66
C THR A 326 -6.23 25.58 -27.13
N TYR A 327 -6.89 24.48 -27.50
CA TYR A 327 -6.87 24.01 -28.89
C TYR A 327 -7.40 25.06 -29.87
N ASP A 328 -8.52 25.70 -29.55
CA ASP A 328 -9.16 26.69 -30.42
C ASP A 328 -8.34 27.98 -30.58
N THR A 329 -7.39 28.23 -29.67
CA THR A 329 -6.51 29.40 -29.73
C THR A 329 -5.22 29.15 -30.52
N ILE A 330 -4.96 27.90 -30.91
CA ILE A 330 -3.76 27.52 -31.67
C ILE A 330 -4.06 27.59 -33.17
N SER A 331 -3.37 28.49 -33.87
CA SER A 331 -3.45 28.60 -35.34
C SER A 331 -2.50 27.64 -36.08
N ALA A 332 -1.35 27.32 -35.49
CA ALA A 332 -0.33 26.48 -36.14
C ALA A 332 -0.65 24.99 -36.03
N ALA A 333 -0.68 24.29 -37.17
CA ALA A 333 -0.99 22.86 -37.25
C ALA A 333 -0.03 21.99 -36.40
N ASP A 334 1.28 22.28 -36.42
CA ASP A 334 2.27 21.51 -35.65
C ASP A 334 2.00 21.59 -34.13
N ARG A 335 1.56 22.74 -33.64
CA ARG A 335 1.20 22.92 -32.23
C ARG A 335 -0.11 22.22 -31.87
N LYS A 336 -1.07 22.16 -32.80
CA LYS A 336 -2.29 21.35 -32.62
C LYS A 336 -1.94 19.87 -32.49
N ILE A 337 -1.06 19.36 -33.36
CA ILE A 337 -0.58 17.98 -33.33
C ILE A 337 0.13 17.68 -32.00
N GLU A 338 1.05 18.55 -31.56
CA GLU A 338 1.73 18.38 -30.27
C GLU A 338 0.74 18.33 -29.10
N LEU A 339 -0.26 19.22 -29.11
CA LEU A 339 -1.31 19.24 -28.10
C LEU A 339 -2.13 17.96 -28.11
N ILE A 340 -2.58 17.51 -29.29
CA ILE A 340 -3.35 16.27 -29.48
C ILE A 340 -2.58 15.07 -28.95
N ASP A 341 -1.32 14.90 -29.35
CA ASP A 341 -0.47 13.80 -28.90
C ASP A 341 -0.30 13.80 -27.39
N LYS A 342 -0.15 14.99 -26.79
CA LYS A 342 0.00 15.14 -25.34
C LYS A 342 -1.28 14.82 -24.58
N VAL A 343 -2.44 15.30 -25.03
CA VAL A 343 -3.73 15.00 -24.35
C VAL A 343 -4.16 13.56 -24.59
N ALA A 344 -3.92 12.96 -25.77
CA ALA A 344 -4.28 11.58 -26.08
C ALA A 344 -3.62 10.59 -25.11
N ARG A 345 -2.34 10.79 -24.78
CA ARG A 345 -1.59 9.95 -23.82
C ARG A 345 -2.23 9.87 -22.42
N THR A 346 -3.08 10.84 -22.05
CA THR A 346 -3.77 10.83 -20.76
C THR A 346 -4.90 9.80 -20.68
N LYS A 347 -5.44 9.37 -21.83
CA LYS A 347 -6.60 8.45 -21.93
C LYS A 347 -7.83 8.91 -21.14
N HIS A 348 -7.94 10.21 -20.87
CA HIS A 348 -9.03 10.75 -20.06
C HIS A 348 -10.35 10.77 -20.85
N PRO A 349 -11.52 10.47 -20.25
CA PRO A 349 -12.81 10.42 -20.95
C PRO A 349 -13.18 11.73 -21.68
N ARG A 350 -12.83 12.89 -21.11
CA ARG A 350 -13.04 14.19 -21.80
C ARG A 350 -12.19 14.34 -23.06
N VAL A 351 -11.00 13.75 -23.09
CA VAL A 351 -10.14 13.75 -24.29
C VAL A 351 -10.79 12.95 -25.40
N LYS A 352 -11.46 11.84 -25.08
CA LYS A 352 -12.23 11.08 -26.08
C LYS A 352 -13.27 11.95 -26.80
N SER A 353 -14.14 12.62 -26.03
CA SER A 353 -15.17 13.50 -26.60
C SER A 353 -14.57 14.66 -27.40
N PHE A 354 -13.47 15.22 -26.91
CA PHE A 354 -12.73 16.26 -27.60
C PHE A 354 -12.16 15.77 -28.95
N LEU A 355 -11.42 14.65 -28.98
CA LEU A 355 -10.84 14.12 -30.21
C LEU A 355 -11.93 13.73 -31.23
N LEU A 356 -13.04 13.11 -30.78
CA LEU A 356 -14.18 12.78 -31.63
C LEU A 356 -14.80 14.02 -32.28
N SER A 357 -14.83 15.16 -31.58
CA SER A 357 -15.35 16.42 -32.13
C SER A 357 -14.47 17.03 -33.21
N LEU A 358 -13.20 16.63 -33.29
CA LEU A 358 -12.20 17.23 -34.18
C LEU A 358 -11.87 16.38 -35.41
N VAL A 359 -12.48 15.19 -35.56
CA VAL A 359 -12.21 14.25 -36.67
C VAL A 359 -12.28 14.90 -38.06
N LYS A 360 -13.08 15.96 -38.20
CA LYS A 360 -13.29 16.69 -39.46
C LYS A 360 -12.42 17.95 -39.61
N ASP A 361 -11.30 18.06 -38.89
CA ASP A 361 -10.38 19.21 -39.03
C ASP A 361 -9.91 19.37 -40.49
N GLU A 362 -9.77 20.61 -40.95
CA GLU A 362 -9.41 20.90 -42.35
C GLU A 362 -7.99 20.43 -42.67
N ASN A 363 -7.08 20.45 -41.69
CA ASN A 363 -5.69 20.08 -41.91
C ASN A 363 -5.51 18.55 -41.82
N MET A 364 -5.05 17.94 -42.92
CA MET A 364 -4.82 16.49 -43.02
C MET A 364 -3.87 15.95 -41.93
N GLN A 365 -2.78 16.66 -41.60
CA GLN A 365 -1.82 16.17 -40.59
C GLN A 365 -2.42 16.20 -39.18
N VAL A 366 -3.26 17.20 -38.90
CA VAL A 366 -4.04 17.27 -37.66
C VAL A 366 -5.04 16.10 -37.61
N ARG A 367 -5.80 15.83 -38.70
CA ARG A 367 -6.69 14.65 -38.77
C ARG A 367 -5.94 13.35 -38.48
N LYS A 368 -4.77 13.14 -39.09
CA LYS A 368 -3.93 11.95 -38.84
C LYS A 368 -3.58 11.81 -37.35
N SER A 369 -3.11 12.87 -36.71
CA SER A 369 -2.78 12.85 -35.27
C SER A 369 -4.02 12.56 -34.40
N ILE A 370 -5.19 13.11 -34.73
CA ILE A 370 -6.45 12.83 -34.02
C ILE A 370 -6.81 11.34 -34.12
N ILE A 371 -6.76 10.76 -35.33
CA ILE A 371 -7.06 9.35 -35.56
C ILE A 371 -6.07 8.45 -34.82
N THR A 372 -4.76 8.73 -34.92
CA THR A 372 -3.75 7.98 -34.17
C THR A 372 -3.98 8.08 -32.66
N GLY A 373 -4.30 9.27 -32.16
CA GLY A 373 -4.63 9.49 -30.75
C GLY A 373 -5.84 8.69 -30.29
N LEU A 374 -6.91 8.68 -31.09
CA LEU A 374 -8.12 7.89 -30.83
C LEU A 374 -7.83 6.38 -30.83
N VAL A 375 -7.11 5.86 -31.81
CA VAL A 375 -6.82 4.42 -31.91
C VAL A 375 -5.94 3.93 -30.75
N LEU A 376 -4.90 4.68 -30.40
CA LEU A 376 -3.97 4.30 -29.34
C LEU A 376 -4.58 4.42 -27.93
N SER A 377 -5.52 5.35 -27.75
CA SER A 377 -6.06 5.69 -26.44
C SER A 377 -7.45 5.11 -26.19
N PHE A 378 -8.25 4.97 -27.24
CA PHE A 378 -9.67 4.59 -27.22
C PHE A 378 -10.03 3.64 -28.39
N PRO A 379 -9.37 2.46 -28.50
CA PRO A 379 -9.48 1.59 -29.68
C PRO A 379 -10.90 1.05 -29.92
N THR A 380 -11.71 0.91 -28.88
CA THR A 380 -13.08 0.36 -29.02
C THR A 380 -14.02 1.37 -29.68
N GLU A 381 -13.83 2.65 -29.41
CA GLU A 381 -14.65 3.75 -29.92
C GLU A 381 -14.15 4.32 -31.25
N ALA A 382 -12.88 4.07 -31.59
CA ALA A 382 -12.30 4.52 -32.85
C ALA A 382 -12.91 3.83 -34.08
N GLU A 383 -13.54 2.65 -33.93
CA GLU A 383 -14.05 1.84 -35.04
C GLU A 383 -14.98 2.62 -35.99
N VAL A 384 -15.97 3.34 -35.44
CA VAL A 384 -16.92 4.12 -36.25
C VAL A 384 -16.21 5.23 -37.02
N THR A 385 -15.29 5.92 -36.34
CA THR A 385 -14.49 6.99 -36.93
C THR A 385 -13.57 6.47 -38.04
N LEU A 386 -12.94 5.31 -37.83
CA LEU A 386 -12.09 4.68 -38.85
C LEU A 386 -12.91 4.26 -40.07
N VAL A 387 -14.14 3.76 -39.88
CA VAL A 387 -15.05 3.45 -40.98
C VAL A 387 -15.37 4.71 -41.78
N ASP A 388 -15.64 5.84 -41.14
CA ASP A 388 -15.87 7.12 -41.84
C ASP A 388 -14.63 7.56 -42.64
N CYS A 389 -13.43 7.38 -42.08
CA CYS A 389 -12.16 7.73 -42.72
C CYS A 389 -11.83 6.89 -43.98
N LEU A 390 -12.44 5.71 -44.15
CA LEU A 390 -12.30 4.95 -45.39
C LEU A 390 -12.90 5.67 -46.62
N PHE A 391 -13.84 6.60 -46.38
CA PHE A 391 -14.49 7.39 -47.42
C PHE A 391 -13.93 8.83 -47.51
N ASP A 392 -12.81 9.13 -46.84
CA ASP A 392 -12.14 10.44 -46.91
C ASP A 392 -11.60 10.71 -48.33
N GLN A 393 -11.45 11.98 -48.70
CA GLN A 393 -10.86 12.34 -50.00
C GLN A 393 -9.35 12.11 -50.02
N GLU A 394 -8.70 12.18 -48.86
CA GLU A 394 -7.26 12.00 -48.73
C GLU A 394 -6.89 10.52 -48.70
N LYS A 395 -6.16 10.09 -49.73
CA LYS A 395 -5.64 8.72 -49.88
C LYS A 395 -4.95 8.19 -48.61
N ASP A 396 -4.10 9.01 -47.99
CA ASP A 396 -3.34 8.61 -46.82
C ASP A 396 -4.22 8.28 -45.61
N LEU A 397 -5.34 8.98 -45.45
CA LEU A 397 -6.30 8.71 -44.37
C LEU A 397 -7.05 7.41 -44.63
N LYS A 398 -7.41 7.10 -45.88
CA LYS A 398 -8.00 5.81 -46.23
C LYS A 398 -7.07 4.65 -45.92
N ILE A 399 -5.78 4.76 -46.28
CA ILE A 399 -4.76 3.74 -45.98
C ILE A 399 -4.64 3.56 -44.47
N MET A 400 -4.52 4.65 -43.72
CA MET A 400 -4.43 4.62 -42.26
C MET A 400 -5.66 3.98 -41.62
N ALA A 401 -6.85 4.31 -42.10
CA ALA A 401 -8.12 3.75 -41.63
C ALA A 401 -8.18 2.24 -41.86
N ALA A 402 -7.88 1.78 -43.08
CA ALA A 402 -7.82 0.36 -43.41
C ALA A 402 -6.80 -0.37 -42.51
N PHE A 403 -5.59 0.16 -42.39
CA PHE A 403 -4.55 -0.41 -41.52
C PHE A 403 -5.04 -0.59 -40.08
N TYR A 404 -5.57 0.46 -39.45
CA TYR A 404 -6.02 0.39 -38.07
C TYR A 404 -7.27 -0.47 -37.89
N LEU A 405 -8.20 -0.51 -38.85
CA LEU A 405 -9.32 -1.46 -38.82
C LEU A 405 -8.83 -2.91 -38.84
N GLY A 406 -7.76 -3.23 -39.57
CA GLY A 406 -7.13 -4.54 -39.51
C GLY A 406 -6.56 -4.89 -38.11
N GLU A 407 -6.05 -3.89 -37.40
CA GLU A 407 -5.46 -4.05 -36.06
C GLU A 407 -6.50 -4.13 -34.94
N VAL A 408 -7.46 -3.20 -34.91
CA VAL A 408 -8.40 -3.02 -33.77
C VAL A 408 -9.87 -3.20 -34.14
N GLY A 409 -10.20 -3.34 -35.42
CA GLY A 409 -11.59 -3.47 -35.90
C GLY A 409 -12.24 -4.80 -35.49
N LYS A 410 -13.57 -4.82 -35.52
CA LYS A 410 -14.39 -6.02 -35.24
C LYS A 410 -14.90 -6.62 -36.54
N SER A 411 -15.58 -7.76 -36.44
CA SER A 411 -16.24 -8.42 -37.58
C SER A 411 -17.23 -7.50 -38.33
N SER A 412 -17.80 -6.49 -37.66
CA SER A 412 -18.60 -5.43 -38.30
C SER A 412 -17.83 -4.64 -39.37
N SER A 413 -16.54 -4.39 -39.14
CA SER A 413 -15.67 -3.64 -40.05
C SER A 413 -15.40 -4.41 -41.35
N LEU A 414 -15.37 -5.75 -41.27
CA LEU A 414 -15.12 -6.64 -42.41
C LEU A 414 -16.12 -6.42 -43.55
N LYS A 415 -17.41 -6.29 -43.20
CA LYS A 415 -18.48 -6.07 -44.18
C LYS A 415 -18.28 -4.77 -44.96
N VAL A 416 -17.85 -3.71 -44.27
CA VAL A 416 -17.61 -2.40 -44.88
C VAL A 416 -16.41 -2.47 -45.83
N LEU A 417 -15.32 -3.10 -45.40
CA LEU A 417 -14.10 -3.24 -46.22
C LEU A 417 -14.37 -4.02 -47.52
N HIS A 418 -15.11 -5.13 -47.46
CA HIS A 418 -15.51 -5.89 -48.66
C HIS A 418 -16.41 -5.08 -49.60
N GLN A 419 -17.30 -4.25 -49.06
CA GLN A 419 -18.18 -3.40 -49.86
C GLN A 419 -17.43 -2.27 -50.55
N LEU A 420 -16.37 -1.75 -49.93
CA LEU A 420 -15.59 -0.64 -50.45
C LEU A 420 -14.61 -1.07 -51.56
N LEU A 421 -14.00 -2.24 -51.41
CA LEU A 421 -12.91 -2.72 -52.28
C LEU A 421 -13.22 -2.65 -53.80
N PRO A 422 -14.41 -3.04 -54.30
CA PRO A 422 -14.71 -3.00 -55.75
C PRO A 422 -14.79 -1.59 -56.35
N PHE A 423 -14.96 -0.56 -55.51
CA PHE A 423 -15.13 0.83 -55.93
C PHE A 423 -13.87 1.68 -55.70
N GLU A 424 -12.85 1.13 -55.05
CA GLU A 424 -11.60 1.85 -54.79
C GLU A 424 -10.68 1.78 -56.02
N GLY A 425 -10.31 2.96 -56.53
CA GLY A 425 -9.49 3.07 -57.74
C GLY A 425 -7.99 3.16 -57.43
N ASP A 426 -7.62 3.53 -56.21
CA ASP A 426 -6.22 3.66 -55.81
C ASP A 426 -5.62 2.32 -55.37
N ILE A 427 -4.50 1.95 -56.00
CA ILE A 427 -3.83 0.65 -55.79
C ILE A 427 -3.32 0.49 -54.35
N ASP A 428 -2.79 1.55 -53.74
CA ASP A 428 -2.23 1.47 -52.39
C ASP A 428 -3.35 1.37 -51.35
N VAL A 429 -4.47 2.07 -51.56
CA VAL A 429 -5.66 1.95 -50.71
C VAL A 429 -6.27 0.55 -50.82
N MET A 430 -6.43 0.02 -52.04
CA MET A 430 -6.91 -1.36 -52.24
C MET A 430 -6.03 -2.39 -51.54
N LYS A 431 -4.70 -2.22 -51.60
CA LYS A 431 -3.77 -3.10 -50.90
C LYS A 431 -3.97 -3.05 -49.39
N ALA A 432 -4.09 -1.84 -48.81
CA ALA A 432 -4.33 -1.67 -47.38
C ALA A 432 -5.67 -2.27 -46.95
N ILE A 433 -6.74 -2.12 -47.75
CA ILE A 433 -8.05 -2.73 -47.50
C ILE A 433 -7.94 -4.27 -47.52
N ASN A 434 -7.27 -4.85 -48.51
CA ASN A 434 -7.07 -6.31 -48.58
C ASN A 434 -6.28 -6.85 -47.39
N ASP A 435 -5.18 -6.18 -47.01
CA ASP A 435 -4.39 -6.55 -45.83
C ASP A 435 -5.23 -6.51 -44.55
N ALA A 436 -6.10 -5.50 -44.41
CA ALA A 436 -7.01 -5.37 -43.29
C ALA A 436 -8.06 -6.49 -43.24
N ILE A 437 -8.66 -6.83 -44.39
CA ILE A 437 -9.60 -7.96 -44.52
C ILE A 437 -8.90 -9.25 -44.09
N SER A 438 -7.75 -9.59 -44.67
CA SER A 438 -7.03 -10.82 -44.33
C SER A 438 -6.68 -10.92 -42.85
N LYS A 439 -6.28 -9.79 -42.22
CA LYS A 439 -6.03 -9.75 -40.77
C LYS A 439 -7.28 -10.00 -39.93
N LEU A 440 -8.42 -9.43 -40.33
CA LEU A 440 -9.69 -9.61 -39.61
C LEU A 440 -10.23 -11.03 -39.80
N GLU A 441 -10.16 -11.60 -41.00
CA GLU A 441 -10.54 -13.00 -41.26
C GLU A 441 -9.69 -13.97 -40.44
N ALA A 442 -8.38 -13.73 -40.33
CA ALA A 442 -7.48 -14.56 -39.53
C ALA A 442 -7.75 -14.50 -38.01
N LYS A 443 -8.46 -13.47 -37.54
CA LYS A 443 -8.85 -13.30 -36.12
C LYS A 443 -10.19 -13.96 -35.80
N MET A 444 -10.94 -14.39 -36.81
CA MET A 444 -12.23 -15.10 -36.68
C MET A 444 -12.00 -16.60 -36.69
#